data_AF-A0A5S9M6B4-F1
#
_entry.id   AF-A0A5S9M6B4-F1
#
_cell.length_a   1.000
_cell.length_b   1.000
_cell.length_c   1.000
_cell.angle_alpha   90.00
_cell.angle_beta   90.00
_cell.angle_gamma   90.00
#
_symmetry.space_group_name_H-M   'P 1'
#
loop_
_entity.id
_entity.type
_entity.pdbx_description
1 polymer ?
#
loop_
_entity_poly.entity_id
_entity_poly.type
_entity_poly.pdbx_seq_one_letter_code
_entity_poly.pdbx_strand_id
1 'polypeptide(L)'
;MGGENITKDLSIGLRTSTEEAERIKKQFGHAFYDEASSEETFEVSVIGTDQKQTYTQLEAANIIEARLEEILLFVAEELRNMGVHDLPGGFVLTGGQAAIPGILSLAQTVLQKTMLELQVRIILG
;
A
#
# COMPACT_ATOMS: atom_id res chain seq x y z
N MET A 1 -1.82 -1.37 -12.95
CA MET A 1 -1.33 -0.96 -11.62
C MET A 1 -2.53 -0.76 -10.73
N GLY A 2 -2.58 -1.38 -9.56
CA GLY A 2 -3.75 -1.34 -8.67
C GLY A 2 -3.71 -2.42 -7.60
N GLY A 3 -4.86 -2.75 -7.02
CA GLY A 3 -4.95 -3.70 -5.89
C GLY A 3 -4.44 -5.11 -6.18
N GLU A 4 -4.59 -5.59 -7.41
CA GLU A 4 -4.06 -6.91 -7.83
C GLU A 4 -2.53 -6.95 -7.84
N ASN A 5 -1.87 -5.82 -8.13
CA ASN A 5 -0.41 -5.75 -8.10
C ASN A 5 0.11 -5.89 -6.67
N ILE A 6 -0.58 -5.31 -5.68
CA ILE A 6 -0.24 -5.49 -4.25
C ILE A 6 -0.34 -6.97 -3.86
N THR A 7 -1.42 -7.63 -4.26
CA THR A 7 -1.63 -9.06 -4.00
C THR A 7 -0.55 -9.91 -4.63
N LYS A 8 -0.16 -9.60 -5.86
CA LYS A 8 0.91 -10.30 -6.58
C LYS A 8 2.26 -10.15 -5.88
N ASP A 9 2.59 -8.94 -5.43
CA ASP A 9 3.86 -8.70 -4.74
C ASP A 9 3.91 -9.41 -3.39
N LEU A 10 2.80 -9.43 -2.65
CA LEU A 10 2.69 -10.21 -1.41
C LEU A 10 2.82 -11.71 -1.66
N SER A 11 2.19 -12.24 -2.71
CA SER A 11 2.32 -13.65 -3.10
C SER A 11 3.78 -14.01 -3.38
N ILE A 12 4.51 -13.15 -4.08
CA ILE A 12 5.93 -13.36 -4.38
C ILE A 12 6.79 -13.22 -3.12
N GLY A 13 6.62 -12.13 -2.37
CA GLY A 13 7.44 -11.80 -1.20
C GLY A 13 7.26 -12.77 -0.04
N LEU A 14 6.03 -13.23 0.20
CA LEU A 14 5.69 -14.19 1.24
C LEU A 14 5.71 -15.65 0.76
N ARG A 15 5.97 -15.87 -0.54
CA ARG A 15 6.04 -17.18 -1.20
C ARG A 15 4.77 -18.02 -0.98
N THR A 16 3.63 -17.37 -1.09
CA THR A 16 2.30 -17.95 -0.85
C THR A 16 1.35 -17.77 -2.04
N SER A 17 0.21 -18.46 -2.04
CA SER A 17 -0.75 -18.39 -3.14
C SER A 17 -1.36 -16.98 -3.28
N THR A 18 -1.86 -16.64 -4.47
CA THR A 18 -2.53 -15.35 -4.70
C THR A 18 -3.74 -15.18 -3.79
N GLU A 19 -4.48 -16.27 -3.52
CA GLU A 19 -5.65 -16.27 -2.65
C GLU A 19 -5.27 -15.99 -1.19
N GLU A 20 -4.22 -16.66 -0.69
CA GLU A 20 -3.71 -16.44 0.66
C GLU A 20 -3.12 -15.03 0.79
N ALA A 21 -2.40 -14.54 -0.23
CA ALA A 21 -1.88 -13.19 -0.27
C ALA A 21 -3.00 -12.13 -0.25
N GLU A 22 -4.12 -12.35 -0.96
CA GLU A 22 -5.28 -11.46 -0.92
C GLU A 22 -5.92 -11.44 0.47
N ARG A 23 -5.99 -12.60 1.14
CA ARG A 23 -6.48 -12.72 2.51
C ARG A 23 -5.58 -11.94 3.47
N ILE A 24 -4.26 -12.10 3.36
CA ILE A 24 -3.26 -11.41 4.16
C ILE A 24 -3.37 -9.90 3.95
N LYS A 25 -3.44 -9.42 2.71
CA LYS A 25 -3.63 -8.00 2.38
C LYS A 25 -4.86 -7.40 3.07
N LYS A 26 -5.99 -8.14 3.10
CA LYS A 26 -7.24 -7.66 3.71
C LYS A 26 -7.21 -7.67 5.22
N GLN A 27 -6.52 -8.63 5.83
CA GLN A 27 -6.54 -8.84 7.29
C GLN A 27 -5.41 -8.12 8.01
N PHE A 28 -4.22 -8.12 7.42
CA PHE A 28 -2.98 -7.62 8.01
C PHE A 28 -2.32 -6.55 7.14
N GLY A 29 -2.99 -6.03 6.11
CA GLY A 29 -2.40 -5.01 5.25
C GLY A 29 -2.27 -3.67 5.97
N HIS A 30 -1.10 -3.06 5.87
CA HIS A 30 -0.84 -1.68 6.25
C HIS A 30 -0.06 -1.01 5.13
N ALA A 31 -0.43 0.21 4.75
CA ALA A 31 0.18 0.93 3.64
C ALA A 31 1.41 1.74 4.03
N PHE A 32 1.62 1.99 5.32
CA PHE A 32 2.75 2.78 5.80
C PHE A 32 3.52 2.02 6.88
N TYR A 33 4.78 1.72 6.59
CA TYR A 33 5.70 0.90 7.37
C TYR A 33 5.94 1.51 8.75
N ASP A 34 6.14 2.82 8.81
CA ASP A 34 6.42 3.54 10.06
C ASP A 34 5.27 3.48 11.07
N GLU A 35 4.06 3.13 10.62
CA GLU A 35 2.85 2.97 11.45
C GLU A 35 2.45 1.49 11.65
N ALA A 36 3.11 0.55 10.98
CA ALA A 36 2.74 -0.86 11.02
C ALA A 36 3.29 -1.57 12.27
N SER A 37 2.54 -2.54 12.80
CA SER A 37 2.91 -3.27 14.01
C SER A 37 4.01 -4.31 13.76
N SER A 38 5.08 -4.26 14.55
CA SER A 38 6.08 -5.33 14.63
C SER A 38 5.67 -6.49 15.54
N GLU A 39 4.60 -6.31 16.33
CA GLU A 39 4.13 -7.30 17.32
C GLU A 39 2.97 -8.15 16.77
N GLU A 40 2.20 -7.61 15.82
CA GLU A 40 1.12 -8.35 15.17
C GLU A 40 1.72 -9.35 14.17
N THR A 41 1.47 -10.65 14.40
CA THR A 41 2.02 -11.74 13.58
C THR A 41 0.93 -12.61 12.96
N PHE A 42 1.24 -13.22 11.82
CA PHE A 42 0.38 -14.20 11.15
C PHE A 42 1.21 -15.33 10.53
N GLU A 43 0.59 -16.51 10.38
CA GLU A 43 1.20 -17.65 9.68
C GLU A 43 0.82 -17.65 8.20
N VAL A 44 1.78 -18.03 7.37
CA VAL A 44 1.65 -18.14 5.91
C VAL A 44 2.11 -19.53 5.47
N SER A 45 1.31 -20.17 4.63
CA SER A 45 1.68 -21.45 4.02
C SER A 45 2.62 -21.22 2.83
N VAL A 46 3.75 -21.93 2.79
CA VAL A 46 4.75 -21.79 1.73
C VAL A 46 4.36 -22.67 0.54
N ILE A 47 4.22 -22.07 -0.65
CA ILE A 47 3.83 -22.79 -1.88
C ILE A 47 4.74 -24.00 -2.12
N GLY A 48 4.12 -25.13 -2.45
CA GLY A 48 4.82 -26.35 -2.86
C GLY A 48 5.44 -27.13 -1.71
N THR A 49 5.09 -26.79 -0.47
CA THR A 49 5.58 -27.44 0.75
C THR A 49 4.45 -27.56 1.79
N ASP A 50 4.63 -28.42 2.79
CA ASP A 50 3.76 -28.48 3.97
C ASP A 50 4.23 -27.56 5.11
N GLN A 51 5.15 -26.63 4.83
CA GLN A 51 5.72 -25.73 5.83
C GLN A 51 4.90 -24.44 5.95
N LYS A 52 4.86 -23.91 7.17
CA LYS A 52 4.36 -22.58 7.48
C LYS A 52 5.49 -21.69 7.98
N GLN A 53 5.39 -20.41 7.67
CA GLN A 53 6.30 -19.38 8.15
C GLN A 53 5.50 -18.26 8.82
N THR A 54 6.03 -17.75 9.93
CA THR A 54 5.45 -16.60 10.63
C THR A 54 6.04 -15.31 10.09
N TYR A 55 5.17 -14.33 9.85
CA TYR A 55 5.53 -12.97 9.47
C TYR A 55 4.81 -11.97 10.38
N THR A 56 5.34 -10.76 10.44
CA THR A 56 4.76 -9.60 11.11
C THR A 56 3.94 -8.74 10.15
N GLN A 57 3.02 -7.93 10.67
CA GLN A 57 2.33 -6.90 9.90
C GLN A 57 3.33 -5.93 9.26
N LEU A 58 4.39 -5.56 9.98
CA LEU A 58 5.49 -4.72 9.48
C LEU A 58 6.15 -5.29 8.21
N GLU A 59 6.41 -6.61 8.17
CA GLU A 59 6.97 -7.27 6.98
C GLU A 59 6.03 -7.23 5.78
N ALA A 60 4.73 -7.40 5.99
CA ALA A 60 3.73 -7.22 4.93
C ALA A 60 3.64 -5.75 4.49
N ALA A 61 3.68 -4.82 5.43
CA ALA A 61 3.61 -3.39 5.18
C ALA A 61 4.77 -2.91 4.30
N ASN A 62 5.98 -3.42 4.51
CA ASN A 62 7.15 -3.12 3.67
C ASN A 62 6.89 -3.43 2.18
N ILE A 63 6.18 -4.52 1.88
CA ILE A 63 5.84 -4.90 0.50
C ILE A 63 4.70 -4.02 -0.04
N ILE A 64 3.67 -3.80 0.78
CA ILE A 64 2.47 -3.04 0.39
C ILE A 64 2.83 -1.56 0.15
N GLU A 65 3.60 -0.96 1.04
CA GLU A 65 4.08 0.42 0.93
C GLU A 65 4.86 0.61 -0.37
N ALA A 66 5.84 -0.24 -0.66
CA ALA A 66 6.66 -0.12 -1.86
C ALA A 66 5.81 -0.04 -3.14
N ARG A 67 4.75 -0.86 -3.24
CA ARG A 67 3.82 -0.82 -4.39
C ARG A 67 2.95 0.43 -4.40
N LEU A 68 2.46 0.86 -3.25
CA LEU A 68 1.59 2.03 -3.17
C LEU A 68 2.37 3.34 -3.39
N GLU A 69 3.59 3.43 -2.87
CA GLU A 69 4.52 4.53 -3.14
C GLU A 69 4.82 4.61 -4.64
N GLU A 70 5.11 3.48 -5.29
CA GLU A 70 5.28 3.42 -6.75
C GLU A 70 4.08 4.04 -7.47
N ILE A 71 2.86 3.62 -7.14
CA ILE A 71 1.61 4.14 -7.74
C ILE A 71 1.46 5.65 -7.49
N LEU A 72 1.70 6.12 -6.27
CA LEU A 72 1.58 7.53 -5.90
C LEU A 72 2.62 8.39 -6.62
N LEU A 73 3.84 7.90 -6.78
CA LEU A 73 4.91 8.56 -7.54
C LEU A 73 4.57 8.64 -9.03
N PHE A 74 3.98 7.59 -9.61
CA PHE A 74 3.48 7.62 -10.99
C PHE A 74 2.40 8.69 -11.17
N VAL A 75 1.46 8.80 -10.24
CA VAL A 75 0.43 9.86 -10.27
C VAL A 75 1.06 11.24 -10.17
N ALA A 76 2.02 11.42 -9.26
CA ALA A 76 2.73 12.69 -9.08
C ALA A 76 3.50 13.11 -10.34
N GLU A 77 4.14 12.16 -11.03
CA GLU A 77 4.83 12.41 -12.30
C GLU A 77 3.86 12.77 -13.42
N GLU A 78 2.72 12.09 -13.53
CA GLU A 78 1.73 12.41 -14.56
C GLU A 78 1.17 13.81 -14.40
N LEU A 79 0.88 14.24 -13.16
CA LEU A 79 0.46 15.62 -12.87
C LEU A 79 1.51 16.64 -13.29
N ARG A 80 2.80 16.37 -13.03
CA ARG A 80 3.89 17.24 -13.51
C ARG A 80 3.93 17.32 -15.03
N ASN A 81 3.78 16.19 -15.72
CA ASN A 81 3.78 16.12 -17.19
C ASN A 81 2.61 16.89 -17.81
N MET A 82 1.48 16.96 -17.11
CA MET A 82 0.32 17.77 -17.49
C MET A 82 0.49 19.27 -17.19
N GLY A 83 1.59 19.69 -16.56
CA GLY A 83 1.81 21.07 -16.13
C GLY A 83 0.99 21.48 -14.90
N VAL A 84 0.50 20.50 -14.13
CA VAL A 84 -0.21 20.74 -12.87
C VAL A 84 0.82 20.89 -11.76
N HIS A 85 1.08 22.13 -11.36
CA HIS A 85 2.07 22.48 -10.34
C HIS A 85 1.46 22.81 -8.97
N ASP A 86 0.17 23.12 -8.94
CA ASP A 86 -0.55 23.48 -7.73
C ASP A 86 -1.93 22.81 -7.72
N LEU A 87 -2.31 22.30 -6.55
CA LEU A 87 -3.60 21.65 -6.29
C LEU A 87 -4.15 22.16 -4.95
N PRO A 88 -4.70 23.39 -4.92
CA PRO A 88 -5.24 23.99 -3.68
C PRO A 88 -6.37 23.15 -3.05
N GLY A 89 -7.08 22.37 -3.87
CA GLY A 89 -8.12 21.44 -3.43
C GLY A 89 -7.60 20.12 -2.85
N GLY A 90 -6.31 19.84 -3.01
CA GLY A 90 -5.69 18.62 -2.54
C GLY A 90 -5.99 17.38 -3.38
N PHE A 91 -5.78 16.20 -2.79
CA PHE A 91 -6.05 14.89 -3.37
C PHE A 91 -7.19 14.20 -2.64
N VAL A 92 -8.02 13.52 -3.41
CA VAL A 92 -9.03 12.60 -2.91
C VAL A 92 -8.65 11.18 -3.32
N LEU A 93 -8.41 10.32 -2.34
CA LEU A 93 -8.21 8.89 -2.54
C LEU A 93 -9.54 8.17 -2.36
N THR A 94 -9.88 7.30 -3.32
CA THR A 94 -11.11 6.52 -3.31
C THR A 94 -10.87 5.13 -3.93
N GLY A 95 -11.91 4.30 -3.96
CA GLY A 95 -11.85 2.91 -4.41
C GLY A 95 -11.40 1.94 -3.32
N GLY A 96 -11.43 0.64 -3.64
CA GLY A 96 -11.26 -0.41 -2.61
C GLY A 96 -9.91 -0.42 -1.89
N GLN A 97 -8.84 0.08 -2.52
CA GLN A 97 -7.52 0.14 -1.86
C GLN A 97 -7.38 1.35 -0.92
N ALA A 98 -8.29 2.34 -0.99
CA ALA A 98 -8.31 3.45 -0.05
C ALA A 98 -8.77 3.03 1.36
N ALA A 99 -9.25 1.79 1.51
CA ALA A 99 -9.59 1.19 2.80
C ALA A 99 -8.37 0.58 3.53
N ILE A 100 -7.20 0.49 2.89
CA ILE A 100 -6.00 -0.04 3.54
C ILE A 100 -5.53 0.97 4.62
N PRO A 101 -5.35 0.55 5.88
CA PRO A 101 -4.81 1.39 6.94
C PRO A 101 -3.46 2.04 6.54
N GLY A 102 -3.20 3.27 7.00
CA GLY A 102 -1.96 4.01 6.70
C GLY A 102 -1.87 4.63 5.30
N ILE A 103 -2.83 4.39 4.39
CA ILE A 103 -2.74 4.92 3.01
C ILE A 103 -2.74 6.46 2.99
N LEU A 104 -3.46 7.09 3.92
CA LEU A 104 -3.47 8.54 4.06
C LEU A 104 -2.09 9.07 4.43
N SER A 105 -1.45 8.49 5.45
CA SER A 105 -0.13 8.88 5.93
C SER A 105 0.94 8.68 4.86
N LEU A 106 0.89 7.55 4.14
CA LEU A 106 1.77 7.31 3.00
C LEU A 106 1.57 8.36 1.91
N ALA A 107 0.32 8.61 1.51
CA ALA A 107 0.03 9.56 0.45
C ALA A 107 0.45 11.00 0.80
N GLN A 108 0.25 11.42 2.05
CA GLN A 108 0.77 12.70 2.52
C GLN A 108 2.30 12.74 2.42
N THR A 109 2.98 11.69 2.88
CA THR A 109 4.45 11.58 2.83
C THR A 109 5.01 11.62 1.41
N VAL A 110 4.38 10.92 0.47
CA VAL A 110 4.84 10.84 -0.93
C VAL A 110 4.49 12.09 -1.72
N LEU A 111 3.26 12.61 -1.59
CA LEU A 111 2.79 13.73 -2.40
C LEU A 111 3.28 15.09 -1.90
N GLN A 112 3.50 15.28 -0.58
CA GLN A 112 4.11 16.52 -0.07
C GLN A 112 5.56 16.69 -0.50
N LYS A 113 6.31 15.60 -0.75
CA LYS A 113 7.65 15.69 -1.35
C LYS A 113 7.61 16.33 -2.75
N THR A 114 6.44 16.38 -3.39
CA THR A 114 6.24 16.88 -4.75
C THR A 114 5.51 18.24 -4.81
N MET A 115 4.59 18.53 -3.87
CA MET A 115 3.70 19.70 -3.93
C MET A 115 3.61 20.43 -2.58
N LEU A 116 3.68 21.77 -2.60
CA LEU A 116 3.54 22.63 -1.42
C LEU A 116 2.08 22.71 -0.94
N GLU A 117 1.86 22.74 0.37
CA GLU A 117 0.56 23.00 1.03
C GLU A 117 -0.61 22.08 0.63
N LEU A 118 -0.35 20.78 0.52
CA LEU A 118 -1.34 19.80 0.04
C LEU A 118 -2.16 19.12 1.16
N GLN A 119 -3.48 19.01 0.96
CA GLN A 119 -4.36 18.15 1.78
C GLN A 119 -4.67 16.83 1.06
N VAL A 120 -4.68 15.72 1.79
CA VAL A 120 -5.12 14.41 1.28
C VAL A 120 -6.32 13.95 2.12
N ARG A 121 -7.35 13.39 1.47
CA ARG A 121 -8.55 12.86 2.13
C ARG A 121 -8.96 11.53 1.51
N ILE A 122 -9.59 10.66 2.31
CA ILE A 122 -10.14 9.39 1.86
C ILE A 122 -11.67 9.48 1.81
N ILE A 123 -12.27 8.96 0.73
CA ILE A 123 -13.71 8.74 0.62
C ILE A 123 -13.95 7.26 0.32
N LEU A 124 -14.55 6.55 1.27
CA LEU A 124 -15.05 5.18 1.10
C LEU A 124 -16.51 5.26 0.63
N GLY A 125 -16.80 4.64 -0.51
CA GLY A 125 -18.15 4.54 -1.09
C GLY A 125 -18.91 3.31 -0.61
#